data_AF-A2RQB9-F1
#
_entry.id   AF-A2RQB9-F1
#
_cell.length_a   1.000
_cell.length_b   1.000
_cell.length_c   1.000
_cell.angle_alpha   90.00
_cell.angle_beta   90.00
_cell.angle_gamma   90.00
#
_symmetry.space_group_name_H-M   'P 1'
#
loop_
_entity.id
_entity.type
_entity.pdbx_description
1 polymer ?
#
loop_
_entity_poly.entity_id
_entity_poly.type
_entity_poly.pdbx_seq_one_letter_code
_entity_poly.pdbx_strand_id
1 'polypeptide(L)'
;DHHPTHLIIPEVGMGDGGKWRCELWRNSTRLTSAVITLKIEPKITVWMIVLICSVTVIAILLLVVAFILYRRRQRKMTHLRHRLCRCKNPQPRGFYRS
;
A
#
# COMPACT_ATOMS: atom_id res chain seq x y z
N ASP A 1 5.22 -53.41 -6.60
CA ASP A 1 4.14 -52.58 -7.16
C ASP A 1 3.74 -51.46 -6.20
N HIS A 2 4.39 -50.30 -6.30
CA HIS A 2 4.00 -49.13 -5.53
C HIS A 2 3.92 -47.95 -6.50
N HIS A 3 2.78 -47.84 -7.19
CA HIS A 3 2.50 -46.69 -8.03
C HIS A 3 2.00 -45.57 -7.11
N PRO A 4 2.66 -44.40 -7.06
CA PRO A 4 2.19 -43.29 -6.24
C PRO A 4 0.85 -42.79 -6.80
N THR A 5 -0.23 -43.10 -6.08
CA THR A 5 -1.61 -42.71 -6.42
C THR A 5 -2.01 -41.35 -5.85
N HIS A 6 -1.23 -40.83 -4.91
CA HIS A 6 -1.54 -39.59 -4.19
C HIS A 6 -0.54 -38.50 -4.52
N LEU A 7 -1.04 -37.36 -5.00
CA LEU A 7 -0.31 -36.11 -5.11
C LEU A 7 -0.69 -35.22 -3.92
N ILE A 8 0.29 -34.83 -3.11
CA ILE A 8 0.09 -33.95 -1.95
C ILE A 8 0.97 -32.72 -2.15
N ILE A 9 0.36 -31.54 -2.17
CA ILE A 9 1.05 -30.25 -2.22
C ILE A 9 1.03 -29.68 -0.80
N PRO A 10 2.18 -29.62 -0.09
CA PRO A 10 2.20 -29.26 1.33
C PRO A 10 1.84 -27.79 1.59
N GLU A 11 2.25 -26.88 0.70
CA GLU A 11 1.93 -25.46 0.78
C GLU A 11 1.38 -24.99 -0.57
N VAL A 12 0.06 -24.78 -0.64
CA VAL A 12 -0.62 -24.36 -1.86
C VAL A 12 -0.40 -22.86 -2.07
N GLY A 13 0.35 -22.51 -3.12
CA GLY A 13 0.59 -21.14 -3.57
C GLY A 13 -0.25 -20.78 -4.80
N MET A 14 -0.38 -19.48 -5.14
CA MET A 14 -1.20 -19.05 -6.29
C MET A 14 -0.82 -19.73 -7.62
N GLY A 15 0.43 -20.17 -7.78
CA GLY A 15 0.92 -20.87 -8.97
C GLY A 15 0.42 -22.32 -9.12
N ASP A 16 -0.11 -22.93 -8.05
CA ASP A 16 -0.61 -24.31 -8.09
C ASP A 16 -2.05 -24.38 -8.63
N GLY A 17 -2.69 -23.24 -8.87
CA GLY A 17 -4.04 -23.17 -9.38
C GLY A 17 -4.10 -23.57 -10.86
N GLY A 18 -5.20 -24.18 -11.28
CA GLY A 18 -5.43 -24.52 -12.69
C GLY A 18 -5.89 -25.95 -12.91
N LYS A 19 -5.69 -26.45 -14.14
CA LYS A 19 -6.12 -27.78 -14.55
C LYS A 19 -5.06 -28.81 -14.23
N TRP A 20 -5.36 -29.66 -13.27
CA TRP A 20 -4.59 -30.84 -12.91
C TRP A 20 -5.12 -32.04 -13.67
N ARG A 21 -4.22 -32.82 -14.28
CA ARG A 21 -4.59 -34.03 -15.01
C ARG A 21 -3.96 -35.24 -14.36
N CYS A 22 -4.79 -36.22 -14.05
CA CYS A 22 -4.35 -37.56 -13.66
C CYS A 22 -4.54 -38.49 -14.85
N GLU A 23 -3.52 -39.29 -15.17
CA GLU A 23 -3.57 -40.25 -16.27
C GLU A 23 -3.10 -41.62 -15.79
N LEU A 24 -3.79 -42.68 -16.23
CA LEU A 24 -3.36 -44.05 -16.02
C LEU A 24 -2.81 -44.60 -17.33
N TRP A 25 -1.56 -45.02 -17.30
CA TRP A 25 -0.86 -45.60 -18.44
C TRP A 25 -0.56 -47.07 -18.18
N ARG A 26 -0.70 -47.89 -19.22
CA ARG A 26 -0.21 -49.27 -19.25
C ARG A 26 0.66 -49.42 -20.48
N ASN A 27 1.95 -49.68 -20.27
CA ASN A 27 2.96 -49.61 -21.32
C ASN A 27 2.89 -48.23 -22.02
N SER A 28 2.67 -48.20 -23.34
CA SER A 28 2.48 -46.98 -24.14
C SER A 28 1.02 -46.59 -24.36
N THR A 29 0.07 -47.33 -23.78
CA THR A 29 -1.37 -47.07 -23.95
C THR A 29 -1.95 -46.34 -22.75
N ARG A 30 -2.60 -45.20 -22.99
CA ARG A 30 -3.35 -44.49 -21.95
C ARG A 30 -4.69 -45.18 -21.73
N LEU A 31 -4.92 -45.71 -20.53
CA LEU A 31 -6.14 -46.42 -20.16
C LEU A 31 -7.28 -45.45 -19.78
N THR A 32 -6.97 -44.43 -18.97
CA THR A 32 -7.95 -43.44 -18.54
C THR A 32 -7.27 -42.12 -18.17
N SER A 33 -8.05 -41.04 -18.14
CA SER A 33 -7.61 -39.72 -17.70
C SER A 33 -8.74 -38.94 -17.04
N ALA A 34 -8.43 -38.21 -15.99
CA ALA A 34 -9.35 -37.28 -15.33
C ALA A 34 -8.70 -35.90 -15.19
N VAL A 35 -9.49 -34.85 -15.36
CA VAL A 35 -9.04 -33.46 -15.19
C VAL A 35 -9.81 -32.82 -14.05
N ILE A 36 -9.08 -32.22 -13.11
CA ILE A 36 -9.61 -31.51 -11.94
C ILE A 36 -9.15 -30.06 -12.05
N THR A 37 -10.04 -29.11 -11.78
CA THR A 37 -9.67 -27.69 -11.74
C THR A 37 -9.47 -27.28 -10.29
N LEU A 38 -8.23 -26.99 -9.91
CA LEU A 38 -7.88 -26.46 -8.59
C LEU A 38 -8.03 -24.95 -8.62
N LYS A 39 -9.05 -24.42 -7.94
CA LYS A 39 -9.24 -22.99 -7.74
C LYS A 39 -8.68 -22.61 -6.37
N ILE A 40 -7.69 -21.73 -6.36
CA ILE A 40 -7.08 -21.22 -5.14
C ILE A 40 -7.76 -19.91 -4.81
N GLU A 41 -8.43 -19.86 -3.66
CA GLU A 41 -9.09 -18.65 -3.19
C GLU A 41 -8.15 -17.89 -2.24
N PRO A 42 -7.91 -16.59 -2.48
CA PRO A 42 -7.09 -15.80 -1.59
C PRO A 42 -7.81 -15.72 -0.23
N LYS A 43 -7.12 -16.15 0.84
CA LYS A 43 -7.62 -16.00 2.21
C LYS A 43 -7.49 -14.54 2.65
N ILE A 44 -8.34 -13.68 2.12
CA ILE A 44 -8.50 -12.31 2.63
C ILE A 44 -9.49 -12.37 3.79
N THR A 45 -8.98 -12.31 5.01
CA THR A 45 -9.84 -12.25 6.20
C THR A 45 -10.39 -10.83 6.37
N VAL A 46 -11.60 -10.72 6.92
CA VAL A 46 -12.23 -9.42 7.24
C VAL A 46 -11.30 -8.57 8.11
N TRP A 47 -10.60 -9.21 9.06
CA TRP A 47 -9.62 -8.56 9.92
C TRP A 47 -8.46 -7.92 9.14
N MET A 48 -7.95 -8.57 8.09
CA MET A 48 -6.90 -7.97 7.24
C MET A 48 -7.41 -6.72 6.52
N ILE A 49 -8.66 -6.73 6.05
CA ILE A 49 -9.27 -5.56 5.41
C ILE A 49 -9.40 -4.41 6.42
N VAL A 50 -9.93 -4.70 7.61
CA VAL A 50 -10.07 -3.69 8.68
C VAL A 50 -8.72 -3.09 9.04
N LEU A 51 -7.68 -3.91 9.16
CA LEU A 51 -6.32 -3.45 9.46
C LEU A 51 -5.80 -2.51 8.36
N ILE A 52 -5.90 -2.91 7.09
CA ILE A 52 -5.45 -2.08 5.95
C ILE A 52 -6.22 -0.75 5.91
N CYS A 53 -7.55 -0.80 6.06
CA CYS A 53 -8.39 0.40 6.11
C CYS A 53 -8.04 1.31 7.30
N SER A 54 -7.78 0.75 8.48
CA SER A 54 -7.43 1.55 9.65
C SER A 54 -6.08 2.27 9.47
N VAL A 55 -5.06 1.57 8.98
CA VAL A 55 -3.72 2.13 8.74
C VAL A 55 -3.78 3.24 7.69
N THR A 56 -4.51 3.01 6.60
CA THR A 56 -4.67 4.02 5.53
C THR A 56 -5.36 5.29 6.01
N VAL A 57 -6.44 5.17 6.78
CA VAL A 57 -7.13 6.33 7.38
C VAL A 57 -6.21 7.11 8.33
N ILE A 58 -5.50 6.41 9.22
CA ILE A 58 -4.57 7.05 10.17
C ILE A 58 -3.45 7.77 9.41
N ALA A 59 -2.86 7.15 8.39
CA ALA A 59 -1.80 7.76 7.58
C ALA A 59 -2.30 9.04 6.89
N ILE A 60 -3.50 9.03 6.32
CA ILE A 60 -4.11 10.22 5.69
C ILE A 60 -4.31 11.33 6.73
N LEU A 61 -4.83 11.02 7.91
CA LEU A 61 -5.03 12.01 8.98
C LEU A 61 -3.70 12.64 9.40
N LEU A 62 -2.64 11.83 9.57
CA LEU A 62 -1.31 12.32 9.90
C LEU A 62 -0.75 13.23 8.81
N LEU A 63 -0.93 12.89 7.53
CA LEU A 63 -0.50 13.73 6.41
C LEU A 63 -1.23 15.09 6.41
N VAL A 64 -2.54 15.09 6.66
CA VAL A 64 -3.33 16.33 6.76
C VAL A 64 -2.83 17.20 7.92
N VAL A 65 -2.62 16.61 9.10
CA VAL A 65 -2.10 17.34 10.26
C VAL A 65 -0.70 17.90 9.98
N ALA A 66 0.20 17.08 9.43
CA ALA A 66 1.55 17.50 9.07
C ALA A 66 1.52 18.66 8.06
N PHE A 67 0.65 18.59 7.05
CA PHE A 67 0.48 19.65 6.07
C PHE A 67 -0.06 20.95 6.68
N ILE A 68 -1.04 20.88 7.59
CA ILE A 68 -1.55 22.04 8.32
C ILE A 68 -0.44 22.66 9.16
N LEU A 69 0.32 21.85 9.91
CA LEU A 69 1.44 22.31 10.73
C LEU A 69 2.53 22.94 9.87
N TYR A 70 2.86 22.35 8.72
CA TYR A 70 3.81 22.89 7.76
C TYR A 70 3.36 24.25 7.24
N ARG A 71 2.10 24.37 6.77
CA ARG A 71 1.53 25.65 6.33
C ARG A 71 1.50 26.69 7.45
N ARG A 72 1.16 26.30 8.67
CA ARG A 72 1.16 27.19 9.85
C ARG A 72 2.58 27.67 10.17
N ARG A 73 3.58 26.78 10.14
CA ARG A 73 4.99 27.14 10.33
C ARG A 73 5.46 28.11 9.25
N GLN A 74 5.17 27.84 7.99
CA GLN A 74 5.48 28.73 6.87
C GLN A 74 4.87 30.13 7.07
N ARG A 75 3.56 30.22 7.35
CA ARG A 75 2.90 31.52 7.61
C ARG A 75 3.49 32.25 8.82
N LYS A 76 3.77 31.56 9.93
CA LYS A 76 4.42 32.17 11.10
C LYS A 76 5.80 32.71 10.76
N MET A 77 6.61 31.97 10.01
CA MET A 77 7.92 32.41 9.53
C MET A 77 7.79 33.62 8.60
N THR A 78 6.83 33.64 7.66
CA THR A 78 6.57 34.81 6.79
C THR A 78 6.15 36.04 7.59
N HIS A 79 5.25 35.90 8.58
CA HIS A 79 4.83 37.00 9.45
C HIS A 79 5.97 37.51 10.36
N LEU A 80 6.79 36.61 10.92
CA LEU A 80 7.99 36.99 11.67
C LEU A 80 8.99 37.74 10.78
N ARG A 81 9.22 37.24 9.56
CA ARG A 81 10.11 37.87 8.58
C ARG A 81 9.60 39.26 8.17
N HIS A 82 8.29 39.43 7.96
CA HIS A 82 7.69 40.74 7.74
C HIS A 82 7.79 41.69 8.96
N ARG A 83 7.71 41.18 10.20
CA ARG A 83 7.93 41.98 11.41
C ARG A 83 9.40 42.39 11.59
N LEU A 84 10.34 41.51 11.25
CA LEU A 84 11.78 41.76 11.32
C LEU A 84 12.26 42.68 10.19
N CYS A 85 11.54 42.74 9.06
CA CYS A 85 11.73 43.75 8.02
C CYS A 85 11.03 45.08 8.39
N ARG A 86 11.42 45.72 9.50
CA ARG A 86 11.15 47.16 9.72
C ARG A 86 12.47 47.94 9.61
N CYS A 87 12.61 48.59 8.44
CA CYS A 87 13.40 49.77 8.09
C CYS A 87 14.87 49.86 8.56
N LYS A 88 15.82 49.80 7.60
CA LYS A 88 17.21 50.26 7.80
C LYS A 88 17.42 51.76 7.49
N ASN A 89 16.41 52.49 6.97
CA ASN A 89 16.33 53.96 7.00
C ASN A 89 14.96 54.44 6.48
N PRO A 90 13.99 54.85 7.32
CA PRO A 90 12.78 55.51 6.81
C PRO A 90 13.12 56.97 6.46
N GLN A 91 12.95 57.34 5.19
CA GLN A 91 13.10 58.72 4.70
C GLN A 91 12.14 59.65 5.47
N PRO A 92 12.59 60.81 6.00
CA PRO A 92 11.73 61.66 6.81
C PRO A 92 10.64 62.28 5.92
N ARG A 93 9.38 61.86 6.14
CA ARG A 93 8.22 62.52 5.53
C ARG A 93 7.87 63.77 6.33
N GLY A 94 8.50 64.89 5.97
CA GLY A 94 7.98 66.25 6.20
C GLY A 94 8.42 66.98 7.46
N PHE A 95 8.64 68.29 7.25
CA PHE A 95 8.52 69.42 8.20
C PHE A 95 9.28 69.36 9.54
N TYR A 96 10.60 69.51 9.49
CA TYR A 96 11.32 70.21 10.57
C TYR A 96 12.05 71.40 9.98
N ARG A 97 11.74 72.58 10.54
CA ARG A 97 12.30 73.88 10.20
C ARG A 97 13.25 74.26 11.34
N SER A 98 14.54 74.37 11.02
CA SER A 98 15.53 75.25 11.66
C SER A 98 16.84 75.10 10.90
#